data_AF-I3IKK8-F1
#
_entry.id   AF-I3IKK8-F1
#
_cell.length_a   1.000
_cell.length_b   1.000
_cell.length_c   1.000
_cell.angle_alpha   90.00
_cell.angle_beta   90.00
_cell.angle_gamma   90.00
#
_symmetry.space_group_name_H-M   'P 1'
#
loop_
_entity.id
_entity.type
_entity.pdbx_description
1 polymer ?
#
loop_
_entity_poly.entity_id
_entity_poly.type
_entity_poly.pdbx_seq_one_letter_code
_entity_poly.pdbx_strand_id
1 'polypeptide(L)'
;MEVMIMRKSISVIALLSIFCLFISSIHVIQAGETGKESGVSKKELKEQMRKKLQNAQELLEGVVVEDFGKIEKSADNLVAVCETVGWTEEKTKGKFETHDTEFHEIAQELATLARDKNLEGVQNKYTHMVMICIDCHQHIRDVEAPEKYPGGTQEGRYLRKER
;
A
#
# COMPACT_ATOMS: atom_id res chain seq x y z
N MET A 1 62.98 -36.72 -23.36
CA MET A 1 62.20 -35.45 -23.35
C MET A 1 60.69 -35.66 -23.19
N GLU A 2 60.19 -36.91 -23.20
CA GLU A 2 58.76 -37.23 -23.14
C GLU A 2 58.15 -37.28 -21.73
N VAL A 3 58.94 -37.58 -20.69
CA VAL A 3 58.45 -37.70 -19.30
C VAL A 3 58.03 -36.36 -18.68
N MET A 4 58.56 -35.24 -19.20
CA MET A 4 58.31 -33.90 -18.65
C MET A 4 57.00 -33.27 -19.15
N ILE A 5 56.46 -33.74 -20.29
CA ILE A 5 55.18 -33.26 -20.84
C ILE A 5 54.01 -33.90 -20.07
N MET A 6 54.14 -35.18 -19.70
CA MET A 6 53.07 -35.94 -19.03
C MET A 6 52.79 -35.46 -17.58
N ARG A 7 53.80 -34.98 -16.84
CA ARG A 7 53.64 -34.46 -15.46
C ARG A 7 52.93 -33.09 -15.40
N LYS A 8 53.07 -32.27 -16.44
CA LYS A 8 52.37 -30.98 -16.56
C LYS A 8 50.89 -31.18 -16.90
N SER A 9 50.56 -32.13 -17.77
CA SER A 9 49.17 -32.44 -18.13
C SER A 9 48.37 -33.03 -16.97
N ILE A 10 48.98 -33.89 -16.13
CA ILE A 10 48.31 -34.47 -14.96
C ILE A 10 47.99 -33.40 -13.90
N SER A 11 48.87 -32.41 -13.69
CA SER A 11 48.64 -31.32 -12.73
C SER A 11 47.56 -30.34 -13.20
N VAL A 12 47.48 -30.07 -14.51
CA VAL A 12 46.45 -29.18 -15.08
C VAL A 12 45.06 -29.82 -15.05
N ILE A 13 44.96 -31.12 -15.29
CA ILE A 13 43.69 -31.87 -15.23
C ILE A 13 43.20 -32.00 -13.78
N ALA A 14 44.10 -32.24 -12.81
CA ALA A 14 43.74 -32.30 -11.40
C ALA A 14 43.28 -30.94 -10.84
N LEU A 15 43.82 -29.82 -11.32
CA LEU A 15 43.38 -28.48 -10.92
C LEU A 15 42.03 -28.07 -11.53
N LEU A 16 41.75 -28.47 -12.77
CA LEU A 16 40.46 -28.22 -13.43
C LEU A 16 39.30 -29.04 -12.82
N SER A 17 39.55 -30.28 -12.38
CA SER A 17 38.52 -31.11 -11.74
C SER A 17 38.17 -30.63 -10.32
N ILE A 18 39.14 -30.11 -9.57
CA ILE A 18 38.92 -29.49 -8.26
C ILE A 18 38.10 -28.19 -8.42
N PHE A 19 38.37 -27.37 -9.45
CA PHE A 19 37.61 -26.16 -9.72
C PHE A 19 36.14 -26.45 -10.09
N CYS A 20 35.85 -27.51 -10.85
CA CYS A 20 34.48 -27.94 -11.15
C CYS A 20 33.70 -28.43 -9.91
N LEU A 21 34.37 -29.06 -8.94
CA LEU A 21 33.72 -29.50 -7.69
C LEU A 21 33.41 -28.33 -6.74
N PHE A 22 34.19 -27.24 -6.79
CA PHE A 22 33.88 -26.01 -6.05
C PHE A 22 32.72 -25.22 -6.65
N ILE A 23 32.56 -25.16 -7.99
CA ILE A 23 31.45 -24.44 -8.63
C ILE A 23 30.10 -25.13 -8.38
N SER A 24 30.07 -26.47 -8.32
CA SER A 24 28.83 -27.21 -8.01
C SER A 24 28.36 -27.05 -6.56
N SER A 25 29.25 -26.65 -5.65
CA SER A 25 28.92 -26.48 -4.22
C SER A 25 28.33 -25.09 -3.90
N ILE A 26 28.40 -24.13 -4.84
CA ILE A 26 27.91 -22.75 -4.62
C ILE A 26 26.42 -22.57 -4.98
N HIS A 27 25.78 -23.53 -5.65
CA HIS A 27 24.36 -23.41 -6.06
C HIS A 27 23.33 -23.89 -5.01
N VAL A 28 23.74 -24.27 -3.79
CA VAL A 28 22.84 -24.81 -2.75
C VAL A 28 22.87 -23.96 -1.47
N ILE A 29 22.81 -22.62 -1.59
CA ILE A 29 22.54 -21.73 -0.46
C ILE A 29 21.60 -20.59 -0.88
N GLN A 30 20.40 -20.92 -1.40
CA GLN A 30 19.24 -20.00 -1.36
C GLN A 30 17.95 -20.83 -1.29
N ALA A 31 17.78 -21.58 -0.21
CA ALA A 31 16.49 -22.18 0.17
C ALA A 31 16.27 -21.86 1.65
N GLY A 32 15.82 -20.64 1.93
CA GLY A 32 15.63 -20.20 3.31
C GLY A 32 15.37 -18.71 3.52
N GLU A 33 14.89 -17.97 2.53
CA GLU A 33 14.15 -16.73 2.82
C GLU A 33 12.69 -17.13 2.98
N THR A 34 12.35 -17.58 4.19
CA THR A 34 10.96 -17.66 4.64
C THR A 34 10.33 -16.29 4.41
N GLY A 35 9.31 -16.25 3.57
CA GLY A 35 8.61 -15.04 3.16
C GLY A 35 8.30 -14.15 4.35
N LYS A 36 8.92 -12.97 4.37
CA LYS A 36 8.42 -11.85 5.14
C LYS A 36 7.20 -11.36 4.38
N GLU A 37 6.01 -11.74 4.83
CA GLU A 37 4.75 -11.18 4.36
C GLU A 37 4.87 -9.65 4.37
N SER A 38 4.77 -9.03 3.19
CA SER A 38 4.98 -7.60 3.00
C SER A 38 3.73 -6.77 3.25
N GLY A 39 2.83 -7.21 4.15
CA GLY A 39 1.63 -6.49 4.54
C GLY A 39 1.91 -5.35 5.53
N VAL A 40 1.25 -4.20 5.35
CA VAL A 40 1.26 -3.11 6.34
C VAL A 40 0.69 -3.63 7.66
N SER A 41 1.43 -3.49 8.77
CA SER A 41 0.94 -3.96 10.06
C SER A 41 -0.31 -3.19 10.50
N LYS A 42 -1.17 -3.82 11.31
CA LYS A 42 -2.37 -3.18 11.86
C LYS A 42 -2.08 -1.86 12.59
N LYS A 43 -0.91 -1.76 13.24
CA LYS A 43 -0.48 -0.53 13.92
C LYS A 43 -0.16 0.56 12.91
N GLU A 44 0.60 0.24 11.88
CA GLU A 44 0.95 1.17 10.80
C GLU A 44 -0.30 1.61 10.03
N LEU A 45 -1.22 0.71 9.71
CA LEU A 45 -2.48 1.05 9.05
C LEU A 45 -3.30 2.04 9.90
N LYS A 46 -3.43 1.80 11.21
CA LYS A 46 -4.12 2.71 12.12
C LYS A 46 -3.47 4.09 12.15
N GLU A 47 -2.14 4.14 12.12
CA GLU A 47 -1.39 5.39 12.07
C GLU A 47 -1.65 6.14 10.74
N GLN A 48 -1.63 5.44 9.61
CA GLN A 48 -1.95 6.04 8.31
C GLN A 48 -3.38 6.56 8.26
N MET A 49 -4.36 5.84 8.82
CA MET A 49 -5.74 6.34 8.90
C MET A 49 -5.88 7.57 9.81
N ARG A 50 -5.06 7.68 10.87
CA ARG A 50 -5.01 8.91 11.69
C ARG A 50 -4.44 10.08 10.90
N LYS A 51 -3.40 9.86 10.10
CA LYS A 51 -2.86 10.87 9.18
C LYS A 51 -3.86 11.28 8.11
N LYS A 52 -4.62 10.33 7.52
CA LYS A 52 -5.72 10.65 6.58
C LYS A 52 -6.73 11.60 7.24
N LEU A 53 -7.20 11.27 8.45
CA LEU A 53 -8.15 12.12 9.18
C LEU A 53 -7.59 13.51 9.47
N GLN A 54 -6.36 13.60 9.98
CA GLN A 54 -5.74 14.88 10.31
C GLN A 54 -5.62 15.78 9.08
N ASN A 55 -5.09 15.26 7.97
CA ASN A 55 -4.94 16.06 6.76
C ASN A 55 -6.30 16.45 6.14
N ALA A 56 -7.34 15.61 6.25
CA ALA A 56 -8.69 15.98 5.83
C ALA A 56 -9.29 17.13 6.67
N GLN A 57 -8.95 17.21 7.96
CA GLN A 57 -9.36 18.31 8.83
C GLN A 57 -8.59 19.61 8.51
N GLU A 58 -7.28 19.51 8.30
CA GLU A 58 -6.45 20.65 7.89
C GLU A 58 -6.85 21.18 6.51
N LEU A 59 -7.19 20.28 5.59
CA LEU A 59 -7.70 20.65 4.26
C LEU A 59 -9.01 21.43 4.37
N LEU A 60 -9.96 20.99 5.22
CA LEU A 60 -11.20 21.74 5.49
C LEU A 60 -10.92 23.13 6.02
N GLU A 61 -10.00 23.24 6.98
CA GLU A 61 -9.60 24.54 7.51
C GLU A 61 -9.11 25.44 6.37
N GLY A 62 -8.21 24.93 5.52
CA GLY A 62 -7.74 25.63 4.33
C GLY A 62 -8.87 26.05 3.38
N VAL A 63 -9.85 25.19 3.13
CA VAL A 63 -11.03 25.50 2.29
C VAL A 63 -11.85 26.65 2.89
N VAL A 64 -12.12 26.60 4.19
CA VAL A 64 -12.99 27.57 4.87
C VAL A 64 -12.32 28.95 4.96
N VAL A 65 -10.99 29.01 5.06
CA VAL A 65 -10.24 30.28 5.12
C VAL A 65 -9.60 30.71 3.79
N GLU A 66 -9.87 29.98 2.70
CA GLU A 66 -9.30 30.21 1.36
C GLU A 66 -7.75 30.20 1.34
N ASP A 67 -7.14 29.36 2.16
CA ASP A 67 -5.69 29.16 2.19
C ASP A 67 -5.28 28.05 1.20
N PHE A 68 -5.04 28.43 -0.05
CA PHE A 68 -4.60 27.50 -1.10
C PHE A 68 -3.29 26.78 -0.79
N GLY A 69 -2.37 27.40 -0.05
CA GLY A 69 -1.13 26.74 0.36
C GLY A 69 -1.39 25.62 1.37
N LYS A 70 -2.31 25.85 2.30
CA LYS A 70 -2.77 24.81 3.25
C LYS A 70 -3.53 23.70 2.54
N ILE A 71 -4.43 24.03 1.61
CA ILE A 71 -5.18 23.05 0.81
C ILE A 71 -4.20 22.16 0.03
N GLU A 72 -3.27 22.75 -0.72
CA GLU A 72 -2.28 22.01 -1.51
C GLU A 72 -1.46 21.07 -0.62
N LYS A 73 -0.86 21.59 0.45
CA LYS A 73 -0.02 20.81 1.36
C LYS A 73 -0.79 19.65 1.98
N SER A 74 -2.01 19.88 2.45
CA SER A 74 -2.83 18.82 3.04
C SER A 74 -3.25 17.78 1.99
N ALA A 75 -3.54 18.19 0.75
CA ALA A 75 -3.84 17.28 -0.35
C ALA A 75 -2.63 16.42 -0.76
N ASP A 76 -1.44 17.01 -0.90
CA ASP A 76 -0.20 16.28 -1.19
C ASP A 76 0.14 15.27 -0.08
N ASN A 77 -0.08 15.64 1.18
CA ASN A 77 0.08 14.70 2.30
C ASN A 77 -0.92 13.53 2.22
N LEU A 78 -2.16 13.78 1.77
CA LEU A 78 -3.14 12.71 1.57
C LEU A 78 -2.72 11.74 0.45
N VAL A 79 -2.13 12.26 -0.64
CA VAL A 79 -1.52 11.45 -1.70
C VAL A 79 -0.44 10.55 -1.11
N ALA A 80 0.51 11.11 -0.35
CA ALA A 80 1.60 10.34 0.26
C ALA A 80 1.11 9.26 1.25
N VAL A 81 0.01 9.52 1.97
CA VAL A 81 -0.59 8.49 2.85
C VAL A 81 -1.14 7.32 2.05
N CYS A 82 -1.76 7.56 0.88
CA CYS A 82 -2.27 6.49 0.02
C CYS A 82 -1.13 5.60 -0.51
N GLU A 83 -0.05 6.23 -0.96
CA GLU A 83 1.14 5.52 -1.44
C GLU A 83 1.81 4.67 -0.35
N THR A 84 1.73 5.11 0.91
CA THR A 84 2.33 4.39 2.05
C THR A 84 1.55 3.15 2.46
N VAL A 85 0.22 3.14 2.30
CA VAL A 85 -0.64 2.02 2.74
C VAL A 85 -0.47 0.79 1.86
N GLY A 86 -0.09 0.96 0.59
CA GLY A 86 0.36 -0.09 -0.34
C GLY A 86 -0.22 -1.48 -0.07
N TRP A 87 -1.44 -1.75 -0.56
CA TRP A 87 -2.11 -3.04 -0.34
C TRP A 87 -1.37 -4.18 -1.07
N THR A 88 -0.51 -4.90 -0.35
CA THR A 88 0.35 -5.97 -0.90
C THR A 88 -0.27 -7.35 -0.87
N GLU A 89 -1.27 -7.59 -0.01
CA GLU A 89 -1.97 -8.86 0.08
C GLU A 89 -3.15 -8.89 -0.88
N GLU A 90 -3.21 -9.88 -1.78
CA GLU A 90 -4.28 -10.03 -2.79
C GLU A 90 -5.68 -10.11 -2.16
N LYS A 91 -5.82 -10.75 -0.99
CA LYS A 91 -7.08 -10.83 -0.22
C LYS A 91 -7.55 -9.50 0.36
N THR A 92 -6.61 -8.61 0.63
CA THR A 92 -6.86 -7.29 1.21
C THR A 92 -7.04 -6.27 0.09
N LYS A 93 -6.24 -6.36 -0.98
CA LYS A 93 -6.32 -5.51 -2.16
C LYS A 93 -7.75 -5.42 -2.71
N GLY A 94 -8.41 -6.53 -3.00
CA GLY A 94 -9.77 -6.52 -3.57
C GLY A 94 -10.85 -5.86 -2.68
N LYS A 95 -10.65 -5.76 -1.36
CA LYS A 95 -11.63 -5.15 -0.43
C LYS A 95 -11.52 -3.62 -0.36
N PHE A 96 -10.33 -3.08 -0.60
CA PHE A 96 -10.04 -1.65 -0.44
C PHE A 96 -9.73 -0.95 -1.77
N GLU A 97 -9.34 -1.69 -2.81
CA GLU A 97 -8.78 -1.17 -4.06
C GLU A 97 -9.65 -0.09 -4.69
N THR A 98 -10.95 -0.31 -4.89
CA THR A 98 -11.82 0.70 -5.52
C THR A 98 -11.85 2.02 -4.75
N HIS A 99 -12.15 1.98 -3.45
CA HIS A 99 -12.28 3.20 -2.64
C HIS A 99 -10.93 3.88 -2.41
N ASP A 100 -9.85 3.11 -2.28
CA ASP A 100 -8.51 3.68 -2.07
C ASP A 100 -7.95 4.29 -3.36
N THR A 101 -8.18 3.68 -4.52
CA THR A 101 -7.87 4.27 -5.82
C THR A 101 -8.64 5.56 -6.04
N GLU A 102 -9.95 5.56 -5.82
CA GLU A 102 -10.78 6.76 -5.99
C GLU A 102 -10.37 7.88 -5.02
N PHE A 103 -10.09 7.53 -3.76
CA PHE A 103 -9.58 8.49 -2.79
C PHE A 103 -8.25 9.11 -3.25
N HIS A 104 -7.34 8.28 -3.77
CA HIS A 104 -6.03 8.72 -4.25
C HIS A 104 -6.16 9.69 -5.42
N GLU A 105 -7.01 9.38 -6.40
CA GLU A 105 -7.29 10.25 -7.56
C GLU A 105 -7.86 11.60 -7.10
N ILE A 106 -8.84 11.61 -6.19
CA ILE A 106 -9.40 12.87 -5.66
C ILE A 106 -8.37 13.68 -4.89
N ALA A 107 -7.48 13.05 -4.13
CA ALA A 107 -6.41 13.76 -3.42
C ALA A 107 -5.44 14.45 -4.41
N GLN A 108 -5.10 13.80 -5.52
CA GLN A 108 -4.28 14.39 -6.58
C GLN A 108 -4.98 15.55 -7.29
N GLU A 109 -6.29 15.40 -7.55
CA GLU A 109 -7.10 16.47 -8.14
C GLU A 109 -7.24 17.67 -7.21
N LEU A 110 -7.44 17.45 -5.91
CA LEU A 110 -7.49 18.51 -4.89
C LEU A 110 -6.20 19.33 -4.87
N ALA A 111 -5.04 18.68 -4.94
CA ALA A 111 -3.75 19.36 -4.99
C ALA A 111 -3.62 20.21 -6.28
N THR A 112 -4.08 19.67 -7.41
CA THR A 112 -4.06 20.39 -8.70
C THR A 112 -4.99 21.60 -8.69
N LEU A 113 -6.22 21.44 -8.20
CA LEU A 113 -7.20 22.53 -8.08
C LEU A 113 -6.73 23.61 -7.10
N ALA A 114 -6.03 23.23 -6.03
CA ALA A 114 -5.42 24.17 -5.11
C ALA A 114 -4.33 25.02 -5.78
N ARG A 115 -3.43 24.39 -6.55
CA ARG A 115 -2.41 25.07 -7.36
C ARG A 115 -3.02 26.03 -8.38
N ASP A 116 -4.12 25.63 -9.00
CA ASP A 116 -4.88 26.44 -9.96
C ASP A 116 -5.75 27.52 -9.29
N LYS A 117 -5.77 27.58 -7.95
CA LYS A 117 -6.62 28.48 -7.15
C LYS A 117 -8.11 28.36 -7.47
N ASN A 118 -8.56 27.15 -7.80
CA ASN A 118 -9.95 26.87 -8.13
C ASN A 118 -10.73 26.44 -6.86
N LEU A 119 -11.19 27.41 -6.07
CA LEU A 119 -11.89 27.13 -4.80
C LEU A 119 -13.18 26.32 -5.00
N GLU A 120 -13.98 26.62 -6.04
CA GLU A 120 -15.21 25.89 -6.33
C GLU A 120 -14.93 24.41 -6.61
N GLY A 121 -13.91 24.14 -7.42
CA GLY A 121 -13.43 22.78 -7.67
C GLY A 121 -12.97 22.09 -6.39
N VAL A 122 -12.18 22.78 -5.55
CA VAL A 122 -11.73 22.23 -4.27
C VAL A 122 -12.91 21.90 -3.35
N GLN A 123 -13.92 22.77 -3.24
CA GLN A 123 -15.10 22.55 -2.40
C GLN A 123 -15.88 21.30 -2.83
N ASN A 124 -16.09 21.14 -4.13
CA ASN A 124 -16.75 19.97 -4.70
C ASN A 124 -15.97 18.69 -4.38
N LYS A 125 -14.67 18.68 -4.67
CA LYS A 125 -13.81 17.51 -4.50
C LYS A 125 -13.58 17.16 -3.03
N TYR A 126 -13.49 18.15 -2.14
CA TYR A 126 -13.38 17.92 -0.70
C TYR A 126 -14.60 17.19 -0.16
N THR A 127 -15.80 17.63 -0.56
CA THR A 127 -17.05 16.98 -0.15
C THR A 127 -17.10 15.53 -0.63
N HIS A 128 -16.69 15.29 -1.88
CA HIS A 128 -16.64 13.93 -2.43
C HIS A 128 -15.62 13.04 -1.69
N MET A 129 -14.43 13.56 -1.39
CA MET A 129 -13.40 12.85 -0.61
C MET A 129 -13.92 12.38 0.76
N VAL A 130 -14.73 13.21 1.44
CA VAL A 130 -15.35 12.84 2.73
C VAL A 130 -16.33 11.69 2.56
N MET A 131 -17.10 11.66 1.47
CA MET A 131 -18.02 10.55 1.17
C MET A 131 -17.27 9.23 0.97
N ILE A 132 -16.15 9.23 0.26
CA ILE A 132 -15.33 8.02 0.08
C ILE A 132 -14.84 7.46 1.43
N CYS A 133 -14.46 8.33 2.38
CA CYS A 133 -14.09 7.89 3.73
C CYS A 133 -15.24 7.14 4.42
N ILE A 134 -16.46 7.65 4.28
CA ILE A 134 -17.67 7.05 4.86
C ILE A 134 -17.98 5.73 4.17
N ASP A 135 -17.96 5.70 2.85
CA ASP A 135 -18.35 4.56 2.03
C ASP A 135 -17.37 3.39 2.18
N CYS A 136 -16.06 3.66 2.16
CA CYS A 136 -15.04 2.66 2.45
C CYS A 136 -15.25 2.04 3.85
N HIS A 137 -15.50 2.86 4.87
CA HIS A 137 -15.74 2.35 6.22
C HIS A 137 -17.07 1.59 6.35
N GLN A 138 -18.09 1.94 5.58
CA GLN A 138 -19.33 1.15 5.50
C GLN A 138 -19.05 -0.20 4.82
N HIS A 139 -18.40 -0.18 3.66
CA HIS A 139 -18.05 -1.37 2.90
C HIS A 139 -17.26 -2.37 3.75
N ILE A 140 -16.21 -1.92 4.43
CA ILE A 140 -15.36 -2.79 5.25
C ILE A 140 -16.11 -3.38 6.44
N ARG A 141 -16.97 -2.61 7.11
CA ARG A 141 -17.85 -3.17 8.15
C ARG A 141 -18.79 -4.22 7.57
N ASP A 142 -19.28 -4.03 6.36
CA ASP A 142 -20.23 -4.91 5.73
C ASP A 142 -19.58 -6.23 5.27
N VAL A 143 -18.35 -6.19 4.74
CA VAL A 143 -17.61 -7.41 4.34
C VAL A 143 -16.99 -8.15 5.53
N GLU A 144 -16.64 -7.48 6.64
CA GLU A 144 -16.12 -8.13 7.85
C GLU A 144 -17.22 -8.65 8.80
N ALA A 145 -18.41 -8.04 8.78
CA ALA A 145 -19.52 -8.44 9.65
C ALA A 145 -19.97 -9.91 9.50
N PRO A 146 -20.13 -10.49 8.29
CA PRO A 146 -20.54 -11.89 8.16
C PRO A 146 -19.48 -12.87 8.66
N GLU A 147 -18.20 -12.51 8.61
CA GLU A 147 -17.10 -13.33 9.12
C GLU A 147 -17.05 -13.32 10.66
N LYS A 148 -17.31 -12.16 11.28
CA LYS A 148 -17.21 -11.98 12.73
C LYS A 148 -18.51 -12.31 13.49
N TYR A 149 -19.66 -12.24 12.82
CA TYR A 149 -20.98 -12.54 13.38
C TYR A 149 -21.87 -13.21 12.32
N PRO A 150 -22.23 -14.50 12.46
CA PRO A 150 -23.06 -15.24 11.49
C PRO A 150 -24.56 -14.84 11.47
N GLY A 151 -24.84 -13.54 11.64
CA GLY A 151 -26.15 -12.88 11.51
C GLY A 151 -26.01 -11.37 11.22
N GLY A 152 -24.80 -10.88 10.91
CA GLY A 152 -24.49 -9.47 10.66
C GLY A 152 -24.74 -9.02 9.22
N THR A 153 -25.82 -9.48 8.59
CA THR A 153 -26.19 -9.01 7.25
C THR A 153 -26.62 -7.53 7.30
N GLN A 154 -26.54 -6.84 6.16
CA GLN A 154 -26.94 -5.44 6.01
C GLN A 154 -28.39 -5.20 6.49
N GLU A 155 -29.26 -6.20 6.31
CA GLU A 155 -30.65 -6.24 6.78
C GLU A 155 -30.74 -6.24 8.32
N GLY A 156 -29.86 -6.98 9.02
CA GLY A 156 -29.78 -6.98 10.48
C GLY A 156 -29.27 -5.66 11.09
N ARG A 157 -28.56 -4.83 10.30
CA ARG A 157 -28.11 -3.48 10.73
C ARG A 157 -29.22 -2.44 10.60
N TYR A 158 -30.07 -2.52 9.57
CA TYR A 158 -31.21 -1.62 9.40
C TYR A 158 -32.19 -1.74 10.59
N LEU A 159 -32.47 -2.98 11.02
CA LEU A 159 -33.34 -3.30 12.16
C LEU A 159 -32.78 -2.91 13.55
N ARG A 160 -31.50 -2.53 13.65
CA ARG A 160 -30.91 -2.02 14.91
C ARG A 160 -31.04 -0.50 15.04
N LYS A 161 -31.24 0.22 13.93
CA LYS A 161 -31.37 1.69 13.92
C LYS A 161 -32.75 2.17 14.39
N GLU A 162 -33.74 1.27 14.43
CA GLU A 162 -35.13 1.53 14.85
C GLU A 162 -35.43 1.08 16.29
N ARG A 163 -34.41 0.79 17.11
CA ARG A 163 -34.55 0.48 18.55
C ARG A 163 -33.85 1.50 19.42
#